data_AF-F2I509-F1
#
_entry.id   AF-F2I509-F1
#
_cell.length_a   1.000
_cell.length_b   1.000
_cell.length_c   1.000
_cell.angle_alpha   90.00
_cell.angle_beta   90.00
_cell.angle_gamma   90.00
#
_symmetry.space_group_name_H-M   'P 1'
#
loop_
_entity.id
_entity.type
_entity.pdbx_description
1 polymer ?
#
loop_
_entity_poly.entity_id
_entity_poly.type
_entity_poly.pdbx_seq_one_letter_code
_entity_poly.pdbx_strand_id
1 'polypeptide(L)'
;MMQEMIITIVDHKYGRDVIKTAREAGAVGATVVKGRGAGYKDYEAAFDVTIEEEKDIVLMVVDSEKVSAISQAIVEKMNLRSPNSGITFSLPVNNTTGLLREIE
;
A
#
# COMPACT_ATOMS: atom_id res chain seq x y z
N MET A 1 22.40 -1.63 -5.89
CA MET A 1 21.07 -1.25 -6.41
C MET A 1 20.30 -0.67 -5.23
N MET A 2 19.84 0.58 -5.32
CA MET A 2 19.01 1.16 -4.26
C MET A 2 17.57 0.70 -4.46
N GLN A 3 17.00 0.14 -3.40
CA GLN A 3 15.63 -0.37 -3.37
C GLN A 3 14.89 0.38 -2.27
N GLU A 4 13.61 0.60 -2.48
CA GLU A 4 12.70 1.11 -1.47
C GLU A 4 11.48 0.20 -1.37
N MET A 5 10.87 0.20 -0.19
CA MET A 5 9.60 -0.46 0.03
C MET A 5 8.51 0.58 0.04
N ILE A 6 7.59 0.51 -0.93
CA ILE A 6 6.33 1.24 -0.87
C ILE A 6 5.38 0.43 0.00
N ILE A 7 4.78 1.11 0.97
CA ILE A 7 3.77 0.57 1.87
C ILE A 7 2.50 1.38 1.65
N THR A 8 1.43 0.69 1.27
CA THR A 8 0.11 1.29 1.07
C THR A 8 -0.89 0.59 1.98
N ILE A 9 -1.63 1.36 2.79
CA ILE A 9 -2.63 0.86 3.72
C ILE A 9 -3.98 1.40 3.28
N VAL A 10 -4.90 0.51 2.95
CA VAL A 10 -6.26 0.84 2.47
C VAL A 10 -7.29 -0.03 3.18
N ASP A 11 -8.56 0.35 3.08
CA ASP A 11 -9.66 -0.49 3.53
C ASP A 11 -9.61 -1.87 2.87
N HIS A 12 -10.04 -2.89 3.61
CA HIS A 12 -10.15 -4.23 3.05
C HIS A 12 -10.97 -4.22 1.75
N LYS A 13 -10.53 -5.03 0.76
CA LYS A 13 -11.03 -5.13 -0.62
C LYS A 13 -10.33 -4.22 -1.63
N TYR A 14 -9.76 -3.09 -1.19
CA TYR A 14 -9.02 -2.20 -2.09
C TYR A 14 -7.56 -2.60 -2.31
N GLY A 15 -7.02 -3.55 -1.54
CA GLY A 15 -5.64 -4.00 -1.70
C GLY A 15 -5.33 -4.51 -3.11
N ARG A 16 -6.31 -5.14 -3.79
CA ARG A 16 -6.14 -5.60 -5.18
C ARG A 16 -6.04 -4.46 -6.18
N ASP A 17 -6.77 -3.37 -5.96
CA ASP A 17 -6.72 -2.19 -6.83
C ASP A 17 -5.38 -1.47 -6.70
N VAL A 18 -4.84 -1.39 -5.48
CA VAL A 18 -3.46 -0.90 -5.23
C VAL A 18 -2.45 -1.72 -6.02
N ILE A 19 -2.49 -3.06 -5.90
CA ILE A 19 -1.55 -3.95 -6.61
C ILE A 19 -1.65 -3.76 -8.12
N LYS A 20 -2.87 -3.74 -8.67
CA LYS A 20 -3.09 -3.56 -10.10
C LYS A 20 -2.49 -2.24 -10.58
N THR A 21 -2.80 -1.15 -9.89
CA THR A 21 -2.29 0.20 -10.20
C THR A 21 -0.76 0.24 -10.15
N ALA A 22 -0.18 -0.34 -9.10
CA ALA A 22 1.27 -0.36 -8.95
C ALA A 22 1.96 -1.17 -10.06
N ARG A 23 1.38 -2.31 -10.46
CA ARG A 23 1.90 -3.14 -11.56
C ARG A 23 1.84 -2.42 -12.89
N GLU A 24 0.73 -1.72 -13.18
CA GLU A 24 0.60 -0.88 -14.38
C GLU A 24 1.64 0.25 -14.40
N ALA A 25 2.07 0.73 -13.23
CA ALA A 25 3.12 1.73 -13.07
C ALA A 25 4.56 1.15 -12.98
N GLY A 26 4.74 -0.17 -13.13
CA GLY A 26 6.06 -0.81 -13.20
C GLY A 26 6.54 -1.54 -11.94
N ALA A 27 5.67 -1.76 -10.95
CA ALA A 27 5.94 -2.69 -9.85
C ALA A 27 5.88 -4.15 -10.34
N VAL A 28 6.81 -5.00 -9.87
CA VAL A 28 6.88 -6.40 -10.32
C VAL A 28 6.00 -7.32 -9.47
N GLY A 29 5.89 -7.04 -8.18
CA GLY A 29 5.13 -7.86 -7.24
C GLY A 29 4.74 -7.10 -5.99
N ALA A 30 3.90 -7.74 -5.17
CA ALA A 30 3.41 -7.20 -3.91
C ALA A 30 3.08 -8.33 -2.93
N THR A 31 3.30 -8.07 -1.65
CA THR A 31 2.81 -8.91 -0.54
C THR A 31 1.67 -8.18 0.15
N VAL A 32 0.60 -8.89 0.51
CA VAL A 32 -0.54 -8.31 1.25
C VAL A 32 -0.59 -8.89 2.64
N VAL A 33 -0.61 -8.01 3.64
CA VAL A 33 -0.83 -8.35 5.04
C VAL A 33 -2.22 -7.85 5.45
N LYS A 34 -2.98 -8.70 6.14
CA LYS A 34 -4.26 -8.29 6.74
C LYS A 34 -3.96 -7.54 8.03
N GLY A 35 -4.56 -6.37 8.17
CA GLY A 35 -4.40 -5.52 9.34
C GLY A 35 -5.75 -5.08 9.90
N ARG A 36 -5.68 -4.39 11.03
CA ARG A 36 -6.82 -3.68 11.63
C ARG A 36 -6.40 -2.24 11.83
N GLY A 37 -7.31 -1.32 11.51
CA GLY A 37 -7.11 0.11 11.66
C GLY A 37 -8.01 0.67 12.75
N ALA A 38 -7.43 1.49 13.62
CA ALA A 38 -8.16 2.38 14.52
C ALA A 38 -8.07 3.80 13.95
N GLY A 39 -8.75 4.04 12.83
CA GLY A 39 -8.82 5.37 12.20
C GLY A 39 -9.85 6.25 12.91
N TYR A 40 -9.70 7.58 12.79
CA TYR A 40 -10.62 8.59 13.32
C TYR A 40 -11.95 8.51 12.55
N LYS A 41 -12.78 7.54 12.89
CA LYS A 41 -14.20 7.64 12.69
C LYS A 41 -14.77 8.01 14.04
N ASP A 42 -15.45 9.15 14.08
CA ASP A 42 -16.44 9.51 15.09
C ASP A 42 -17.60 8.50 15.06
N TYR A 43 -17.31 7.21 15.17
CA TYR A 43 -18.28 6.27 15.66
C TYR A 43 -18.35 6.54 17.15
N GLU A 44 -19.25 7.45 17.51
CA GLU A 44 -20.10 7.24 18.67
C GLU A 44 -20.28 5.72 18.80
N ALA A 45 -19.86 5.21 19.95
CA ALA A 45 -20.08 3.83 20.36
C ALA A 45 -21.59 3.57 20.41
N ALA A 46 -22.22 3.40 19.26
CA ALA A 46 -23.52 2.81 19.14
C ALA A 46 -23.32 1.36 19.59
N PHE A 47 -23.66 1.08 20.85
CA PHE A 47 -23.69 -0.24 21.49
C PHE A 47 -22.39 -0.79 22.10
N ASP A 48 -21.43 0.04 22.55
CA ASP A 48 -20.25 -0.44 23.33
C ASP A 48 -19.38 -1.48 22.58
N VAL A 49 -19.51 -1.55 21.24
CA VAL A 49 -18.72 -2.43 20.37
C VAL A 49 -17.71 -1.58 19.62
N THR A 50 -16.41 -1.81 19.86
CA THR A 50 -15.33 -1.25 19.05
C THR A 50 -15.35 -1.91 17.67
N ILE A 51 -15.76 -1.19 16.62
CA ILE A 51 -15.67 -1.66 15.25
C ILE A 51 -14.21 -1.47 14.79
N GLU A 52 -13.43 -2.53 14.90
CA GLU A 52 -12.09 -2.56 14.29
C GLU A 52 -12.21 -2.74 12.78
N GLU A 53 -11.74 -1.75 12.02
CA GLU A 53 -11.85 -1.79 10.57
C GLU A 53 -10.76 -2.66 9.95
N GLU A 54 -11.15 -3.67 9.19
CA GLU A 54 -10.21 -4.50 8.42
C GLU A 54 -9.50 -3.66 7.36
N LYS A 55 -8.17 -3.80 7.29
CA LYS A 55 -7.30 -3.12 6.33
C LYS A 55 -6.51 -4.14 5.52
N ASP A 56 -6.18 -3.77 4.29
CA ASP A 56 -5.17 -4.43 3.47
C ASP A 56 -3.90 -3.57 3.46
N ILE A 57 -2.79 -4.13 3.94
CA ILE A 57 -1.46 -3.51 3.92
C ILE A 57 -0.67 -4.13 2.76
N VAL A 58 -0.43 -3.34 1.72
CA VAL A 58 0.27 -3.76 0.49
C VAL A 58 1.73 -3.31 0.58
N LEU A 59 2.64 -4.28 0.50
CA LEU A 59 4.09 -4.10 0.59
C LEU A 59 4.73 -4.40 -0.76
N MET A 60 5.49 -3.45 -1.30
CA MET A 60 6.13 -3.58 -2.61
C MET A 60 7.57 -3.13 -2.53
N VAL A 61 8.52 -4.04 -2.78
CA VAL A 61 9.93 -3.67 -2.96
C VAL A 61 10.16 -3.31 -4.42
N VAL A 62 10.65 -2.11 -4.66
CA VAL A 62 10.82 -1.54 -6.01
C VAL A 62 12.14 -0.79 -6.12
N ASP A 63 12.64 -0.68 -7.36
CA ASP A 63 13.81 0.16 -7.65
C ASP A 63 13.51 1.61 -7.23
N SER A 64 14.43 2.25 -6.50
CA SER A 64 14.20 3.60 -5.94
C SER A 64 13.78 4.63 -7.00
N GLU A 65 14.24 4.47 -8.25
CA GLU A 65 13.87 5.33 -9.38
C GLU A 65 12.38 5.26 -9.77
N LYS A 66 11.70 4.15 -9.46
CA LYS A 66 10.29 3.91 -9.78
C LYS A 66 9.34 4.35 -8.67
N VAL A 67 9.86 4.64 -7.47
CA VAL A 67 9.04 4.93 -6.27
C VAL A 67 8.09 6.09 -6.51
N SER A 68 8.59 7.18 -7.09
CA SER A 68 7.80 8.39 -7.34
C SER A 68 6.63 8.10 -8.30
N ALA A 69 6.91 7.44 -9.43
CA ALA A 69 5.90 7.11 -10.43
C ALA A 69 4.82 6.16 -9.89
N ILE A 70 5.23 5.09 -9.18
CA ILE A 70 4.30 4.12 -8.60
C ILE A 70 3.46 4.76 -7.51
N SER A 71 4.09 5.52 -6.59
CA SER A 71 3.37 6.19 -5.50
C SER A 71 2.36 7.20 -6.03
N GLN A 72 2.72 7.98 -7.05
CA GLN A 72 1.81 8.95 -7.65
C GLN A 72 0.61 8.27 -8.32
N ALA A 73 0.84 7.19 -9.07
CA ALA A 73 -0.24 6.41 -9.67
C ALA A 73 -1.22 5.87 -8.63
N ILE A 74 -0.71 5.34 -7.51
CA ILE A 74 -1.54 4.87 -6.39
C ILE A 74 -2.34 6.02 -5.78
N VAL A 75 -1.69 7.17 -5.50
CA VAL A 75 -2.35 8.35 -4.93
C VAL A 75 -3.51 8.83 -5.79
N GLU A 76 -3.31 8.91 -7.11
CA GLU A 76 -4.32 9.38 -8.06
C GLU A 76 -5.45 8.36 -8.22
N LYS A 77 -5.13 7.08 -8.46
CA LYS A 77 -6.13 6.04 -8.72
C LYS A 77 -7.00 5.71 -7.50
N MET A 78 -6.38 5.70 -6.32
CA MET A 78 -7.05 5.38 -5.06
C MET A 78 -7.61 6.63 -4.36
N ASN A 79 -7.41 7.82 -4.94
CA ASN A 79 -7.85 9.10 -4.38
C ASN A 79 -7.34 9.32 -2.95
N LEU A 80 -6.06 9.00 -2.69
CA LEU A 80 -5.46 9.02 -1.34
C LEU A 80 -5.37 10.42 -0.70
N ARG A 81 -5.72 11.47 -1.45
CA ARG A 81 -5.80 12.85 -0.94
C ARG A 81 -7.13 13.14 -0.23
N SER A 82 -8.11 12.26 -0.36
CA SER A 82 -9.40 12.39 0.33
C SER A 82 -9.33 11.85 1.76
N PRO A 83 -10.09 12.42 2.72
CA PRO A 83 -10.18 11.85 4.06
C PRO A 83 -10.57 10.36 4.03
N ASN A 84 -9.94 9.54 4.88
CA ASN A 84 -10.24 8.10 5.03
C ASN A 84 -10.06 7.23 3.77
N SER A 85 -9.26 7.66 2.80
CA SER A 85 -8.99 6.88 1.57
C SER A 85 -7.79 5.93 1.69
N GLY A 86 -7.02 6.03 2.77
CA GLY A 86 -5.82 5.23 3.03
C GLY A 86 -4.56 6.08 3.16
N ILE A 87 -3.41 5.43 3.32
CA ILE A 87 -2.11 6.07 3.40
C ILE A 87 -1.08 5.33 2.55
N THR A 88 -0.14 6.05 1.95
CA THR A 88 0.99 5.45 1.25
C THR A 88 2.27 6.18 1.61
N PHE A 89 3.35 5.43 1.82
CA PHE A 89 4.67 5.96 2.15
C PHE A 89 5.75 4.97 1.71
N SER A 90 7.01 5.42 1.65
CA SER A 90 8.14 4.56 1.34
C SER A 90 9.19 4.53 2.45
N LEU A 91 9.95 3.44 2.50
CA LEU A 91 11.09 3.26 3.41
C LEU A 91 12.31 2.74 2.62
N PRO A 92 13.54 3.15 2.98
CA PRO A 92 14.75 2.61 2.37
C PRO A 92 14.92 1.13 2.71
N VAL A 93 15.35 0.33 1.72
CA VAL A 93 15.66 -1.09 1.91
C VAL A 93 17.17 -1.30 1.80
N ASN A 94 17.81 -1.64 2.92
CA ASN A 94 19.26 -1.76 3.00
C ASN A 94 19.82 -2.98 2.26
N ASN A 95 19.09 -4.08 2.23
CA ASN A 95 19.50 -5.31 1.55
C ASN A 95 18.28 -6.11 1.08
N THR A 96 18.43 -6.80 -0.05
CA THR A 96 17.41 -7.68 -0.62
C THR A 96 18.06 -8.97 -1.12
N THR A 97 17.35 -10.08 -1.05
CA THR A 97 17.81 -11.37 -1.59
C THR A 97 16.58 -12.14 -2.09
N GLY A 98 16.72 -12.92 -3.16
CA GLY A 98 15.61 -13.65 -3.77
C GLY A 98 14.71 -12.81 -4.70
N LEU A 99 15.07 -11.55 -4.96
CA LEU A 99 14.48 -10.77 -6.06
C LEU A 99 15.03 -11.27 -7.39
N LEU A 100 14.39 -12.28 -7.97
CA LEU A 100 14.69 -12.75 -9.30
C LEU A 100 14.06 -11.79 -10.32
N ARG A 101 14.89 -11.07 -11.08
CA ARG A 101 14.42 -10.42 -12.30
C ARG A 101 14.29 -11.52 -13.35
N GLU A 102 13.08 -11.79 -13.83
CA GLU A 102 12.97 -12.51 -15.11
C GLU A 102 13.70 -11.66 -16.14
N ILE A 103 14.76 -12.25 -16.70
CA ILE A 103 15.43 -11.72 -17.88
C ILE A 103 14.45 -11.97 -19.02
N GLU A 104 13.74 -10.93 -19.45
CA GLU A 104 13.23 -10.87 -20.83
C GLU A 104 14.39 -10.65 -21.80
#